data_AF-A0AAP9EVN0-F1
#
_entry.id   AF-A0AAP9EVN0-F1
#
_cell.length_a   1.000
_cell.length_b   1.000
_cell.length_c   1.000
_cell.angle_alpha   90.00
_cell.angle_beta   90.00
_cell.angle_gamma   90.00
#
_symmetry.space_group_name_H-M   'P 1'
#
loop_
_entity.id
_entity.type
_entity.pdbx_description
1 polymer ?
#
loop_
_entity_poly.entity_id
_entity_poly.type
_entity_poly.pdbx_seq_one_letter_code
_entity_poly.pdbx_strand_id
1 'polypeptide(L)'
;MPVFTVTLSERQLLSDRVNFQVEAETAEAAGQLVLDGTADEANESGLRPVHLPDGQKTVLEPGDVDGNEVSVSVRPVDQPDAVATQIGACWHLDLSAPEARRLLPVLTGAVVDEDDPVTRALCARLARQVANLAQ
;
A
#
# COMPACT_ATOMS: atom_id res chain seq x y z
N MET A 1 6.20 12.01 18.75
CA MET A 1 6.71 11.10 17.71
C MET A 1 7.25 11.93 16.57
N PRO A 2 8.26 11.47 15.80
CA PRO A 2 8.68 12.17 14.59
C PRO A 2 7.53 12.24 13.57
N VAL A 3 7.58 13.26 12.71
CA VAL A 3 6.60 13.48 11.65
C VAL A 3 7.26 13.22 10.30
N PHE A 4 6.60 12.43 9.46
CA PHE A 4 7.05 12.10 8.12
C PHE A 4 6.08 12.65 7.08
N THR A 5 6.60 13.11 5.96
CA THR A 5 5.79 13.30 4.75
C THR A 5 5.78 12.00 3.97
N VAL A 6 4.59 11.43 3.77
CA VAL A 6 4.38 10.22 2.99
C VAL A 6 3.70 10.59 1.68
N THR A 7 4.39 10.38 0.56
CA THR A 7 3.84 10.54 -0.78
C THR A 7 3.34 9.20 -1.28
N LEU A 8 2.02 9.04 -1.34
CA LEU A 8 1.35 7.91 -1.97
C LEU A 8 1.24 8.17 -3.48
N SER A 9 1.53 7.17 -4.30
CA SER A 9 1.49 7.27 -5.76
C SER A 9 1.15 5.96 -6.43
N GLU A 10 0.45 6.05 -7.58
CA GLU A 10 0.21 4.90 -8.45
C GLU A 10 1.24 4.85 -9.59
N ARG A 11 1.97 3.72 -9.68
CA ARG A 11 3.27 3.65 -10.35
C ARG A 11 3.23 3.68 -11.87
N GLN A 12 2.13 3.26 -12.50
CA GLN A 12 2.14 3.12 -13.97
C GLN A 12 2.26 4.46 -14.70
N LEU A 13 1.94 5.59 -14.06
CA LEU A 13 2.13 6.91 -14.68
C LEU A 13 2.66 8.01 -13.76
N LEU A 14 2.85 7.78 -12.46
CA LEU A 14 3.00 8.88 -11.49
C LEU A 14 1.90 9.96 -11.67
N SER A 15 0.78 9.57 -12.29
CA SER A 15 -0.27 10.46 -12.81
C SER A 15 -1.03 11.10 -11.67
N ASP A 16 -1.10 10.42 -10.54
CA ASP A 16 -1.68 10.94 -9.33
C ASP A 16 -0.82 10.63 -8.09
N ARG A 17 -0.75 11.63 -7.21
CA ARG A 17 0.07 11.63 -6.00
C ARG A 17 -0.62 12.43 -4.92
N VAL A 18 -0.67 11.86 -3.72
CA VAL A 18 -1.14 12.58 -2.54
C VAL A 18 -0.09 12.52 -1.44
N ASN A 19 0.06 13.64 -0.72
CA ASN A 19 0.97 13.74 0.41
C ASN A 19 0.19 13.72 1.71
N PHE A 20 0.70 12.97 2.68
CA PHE A 20 0.21 12.93 4.05
C PHE A 20 1.32 13.38 4.99
N GLN A 21 0.95 14.02 6.09
CA GLN A 21 1.82 14.17 7.24
C GLN A 21 1.42 13.13 8.28
N VAL A 22 2.35 12.26 8.64
CA VAL A 22 2.08 11.09 9.50
C VAL A 22 3.04 11.10 10.68
N GLU A 23 2.48 11.05 11.88
CA GLU A 23 3.23 10.80 13.11
C GLU A 23 3.44 9.30 13.28
N ALA A 24 4.71 8.87 13.31
CA ALA A 24 5.07 7.47 13.49
C ALA A 24 6.41 7.34 14.21
N GLU A 25 6.74 6.16 14.71
CA GLU A 25 8.05 5.91 15.34
C GLU A 25 9.19 5.82 14.31
N THR A 26 8.90 5.31 13.11
CA THR A 26 9.85 5.13 12.00
C THR A 26 9.24 5.56 10.66
N ALA A 27 10.09 5.78 9.66
CA ALA A 27 9.64 6.11 8.31
C ALA A 27 8.86 4.94 7.68
N GLU A 28 9.26 3.70 7.97
CA GLU A 28 8.59 2.49 7.54
C GLU A 28 7.18 2.39 8.14
N ALA A 29 7.04 2.67 9.44
CA ALA A 29 5.75 2.69 10.10
C ALA A 29 4.82 3.77 9.51
N ALA A 30 5.37 4.96 9.22
CA ALA A 30 4.60 6.02 8.54
C ALA A 30 4.12 5.60 7.15
N GLY A 31 5.01 4.99 6.35
CA GLY A 31 4.65 4.48 5.02
C GLY A 31 3.60 3.36 5.09
N GLN A 32 3.76 2.43 6.01
CA GLN A 32 2.83 1.32 6.20
C GLN A 32 1.44 1.80 6.63
N LEU A 33 1.35 2.79 7.53
CA LEU A 33 0.08 3.39 7.94
C LEU A 33 -0.73 3.93 6.75
N VAL A 34 -0.06 4.61 5.82
CA VAL A 34 -0.72 5.14 4.61
C VAL A 34 -1.13 4.02 3.66
N LEU A 35 -0.26 3.02 3.48
CA LEU A 35 -0.57 1.86 2.66
C LEU A 35 -1.76 1.06 3.20
N ASP A 36 -1.83 0.82 4.50
CA ASP A 36 -2.91 0.08 5.15
C ASP A 36 -4.25 0.83 5.12
N GLY A 37 -4.20 2.17 5.13
CA GLY A 37 -5.36 3.02 4.95
C GLY A 37 -5.84 3.14 3.50
N THR A 38 -5.06 2.65 2.53
CA THR A 38 -5.37 2.75 1.10
C THR A 38 -6.15 1.53 0.64
N ALA A 39 -7.30 1.75 -0.02
CA ALA A 39 -8.08 0.65 -0.59
C ALA A 39 -7.28 -0.12 -1.66
N ASP A 40 -7.50 -1.43 -1.77
CA ASP A 40 -6.82 -2.30 -2.73
C ASP A 40 -7.31 -2.11 -4.17
N GLU A 41 -8.53 -1.59 -4.36
CA GLU A 41 -9.14 -1.31 -5.66
C GLU A 41 -9.84 0.05 -5.65
N ALA A 42 -10.00 0.62 -6.85
CA ALA A 42 -10.83 1.80 -7.04
C ALA A 42 -12.31 1.44 -6.89
N ASN A 43 -13.12 2.41 -6.45
CA ASN A 43 -14.57 2.25 -6.36
C ASN A 43 -15.24 2.33 -7.74
N GLU A 44 -16.57 2.22 -7.79
CA GLU A 44 -17.36 2.31 -9.04
C GLU A 44 -17.18 3.64 -9.80
N SER A 45 -16.67 4.68 -9.14
CA SER A 45 -16.36 5.99 -9.74
C SER A 45 -14.91 6.09 -10.23
N GLY A 46 -14.14 5.00 -10.17
CA GLY A 46 -12.71 5.00 -10.52
C GLY A 46 -11.81 5.66 -9.48
N LEU A 47 -12.31 5.95 -8.27
CA LEU A 47 -11.54 6.60 -7.20
C LEU A 47 -11.07 5.58 -6.17
N ARG A 48 -9.81 5.68 -5.73
CA ARG A 48 -9.27 4.83 -4.65
C ARG A 48 -9.26 5.61 -3.35
N PRO A 49 -10.15 5.32 -2.39
CA PRO A 49 -10.16 6.02 -1.12
C PRO A 49 -8.96 5.65 -0.25
N VAL A 50 -8.47 6.64 0.50
CA VAL A 50 -7.46 6.48 1.53
C VAL A 50 -8.00 7.04 2.84
N HIS A 51 -7.97 6.22 3.90
CA HIS A 51 -8.48 6.56 5.22
C HIS A 51 -7.44 6.23 6.28
N LEU A 52 -6.85 7.28 6.86
CA LEU A 52 -5.86 7.11 7.91
C LEU A 52 -6.53 7.02 9.30
N PRO A 53 -5.90 6.34 10.28
CA PRO A 53 -6.45 6.20 11.64
C PRO A 53 -6.63 7.53 12.39
N ASP A 54 -5.89 8.56 12.02
CA ASP A 54 -5.99 9.91 12.60
C ASP A 54 -7.17 10.72 12.04
N GLY A 55 -7.94 10.13 11.13
CA GLY A 55 -9.10 10.74 10.50
C GLY A 55 -8.80 11.49 9.21
N GLN A 56 -7.55 11.57 8.75
CA GLN A 56 -7.24 12.10 7.43
C GLN A 56 -7.87 11.21 6.35
N LYS A 57 -8.53 11.85 5.38
CA LYS A 57 -9.18 11.18 4.26
C LYS A 57 -8.85 11.89 2.96
N THR A 58 -8.50 11.12 1.96
CA THR A 58 -8.30 11.60 0.59
C THR A 58 -8.73 10.51 -0.39
N VAL A 59 -8.71 10.84 -1.66
CA VAL A 59 -8.85 9.89 -2.76
C VAL A 59 -7.61 9.98 -3.64
N LEU A 60 -7.25 8.86 -4.26
CA LEU A 60 -6.48 8.85 -5.49
C LEU A 60 -7.44 8.75 -6.66
N GLU A 61 -7.09 9.39 -7.77
CA GLU A 61 -7.71 9.29 -9.09
C GLU A 61 -6.79 8.45 -10.00
N PRO A 62 -6.87 7.10 -9.89
CA PRO A 62 -6.24 6.21 -10.86
C PRO A 62 -6.57 6.64 -12.28
N GLY A 63 -5.57 6.65 -13.16
CA GLY A 63 -5.86 6.70 -14.59
C GLY A 63 -6.58 5.42 -15.05
N ASP A 64 -7.14 5.45 -16.26
CA ASP A 64 -7.67 4.27 -16.96
C ASP A 64 -6.51 3.33 -17.35
N VAL A 65 -5.89 2.69 -16.35
CA VAL A 65 -4.79 1.75 -16.54
C VAL A 65 -5.05 0.48 -15.74
N ASP A 66 -4.95 -0.65 -16.42
CA ASP A 66 -5.09 -1.97 -15.81
C ASP A 66 -3.83 -2.27 -14.96
N GLY A 67 -4.03 -2.55 -13.67
CA GLY A 67 -2.95 -2.93 -12.76
C GLY A 67 -2.24 -1.77 -12.07
N ASN A 68 -2.97 -1.03 -11.23
CA ASN A 68 -2.41 0.11 -10.50
C ASN A 68 -1.61 -0.33 -9.26
N GLU A 69 -0.29 -0.32 -9.38
CA GLU A 69 0.63 -0.52 -8.25
C GLU A 69 0.65 0.74 -7.37
N VAL A 70 0.17 0.61 -6.13
CA VAL A 70 0.23 1.66 -5.11
C VAL A 70 1.56 1.58 -4.37
N SER A 71 2.29 2.69 -4.34
CA SER A 71 3.56 2.81 -3.63
C SER A 71 3.61 4.07 -2.77
N VAL A 72 4.42 4.04 -1.72
CA VAL A 72 4.70 5.22 -0.88
C VAL A 72 6.18 5.55 -0.90
N SER A 73 6.49 6.84 -0.97
CA SER A 73 7.81 7.38 -0.67
C SER A 73 7.72 8.20 0.61
N VAL A 74 8.60 7.95 1.57
CA VAL A 74 8.56 8.57 2.89
C VAL A 74 9.82 9.40 3.09
N ARG A 75 9.62 10.63 3.56
CA ARG A 75 10.70 11.57 3.87
C ARG A 75 10.45 12.23 5.23
N PRO A 76 11.50 12.55 6.01
CA PRO A 76 11.35 13.37 7.20
C PRO A 76 10.81 14.75 6.82
N VAL A 77 9.91 15.34 7.63
CA VAL A 77 9.34 16.67 7.34
C VAL A 77 10.41 17.76 7.29
N ASP A 78 11.46 17.62 8.08
CA ASP A 78 12.60 18.53 8.16
C ASP A 78 13.64 18.34 7.04
N GLN A 79 13.52 17.27 6.25
CA GLN A 79 14.45 16.92 5.16
C GLN A 79 13.69 16.53 3.89
N PRO A 80 13.07 17.50 3.18
CA PRO A 80 12.14 17.22 2.08
C PRO A 80 12.78 16.53 0.86
N ASP A 81 14.10 16.63 0.72
CA ASP A 81 14.87 16.03 -0.37
C ASP A 81 15.43 14.64 -0.02
N ALA A 82 15.32 14.20 1.25
CA ALA A 82 15.82 12.92 1.71
C ALA A 82 14.70 11.86 1.66
N VAL A 83 14.75 10.93 0.70
CA VAL A 83 13.90 9.74 0.73
C VAL A 83 14.45 8.81 1.81
N ALA A 84 13.75 8.74 2.95
CA ALA A 84 14.11 7.84 4.04
C ALA A 84 13.79 6.39 3.70
N THR A 85 12.63 6.13 3.07
CA THR A 85 12.26 4.80 2.61
C THR A 85 11.23 4.87 1.49
N GLN A 86 11.12 3.78 0.71
CA GLN A 86 10.11 3.60 -0.32
C GLN A 86 9.52 2.19 -0.20
N ILE A 87 8.18 2.10 -0.10
CA ILE A 87 7.46 0.84 0.12
C ILE A 87 6.48 0.63 -1.04
N GLY A 88 6.36 -0.61 -1.52
CA GLY A 88 5.38 -0.97 -2.55
C GLY A 88 5.85 -0.81 -4.00
N ALA A 89 7.16 -0.84 -4.28
CA ALA A 89 7.70 -0.72 -5.64
C ALA A 89 7.95 -2.06 -6.36
N CYS A 90 7.41 -3.20 -5.88
CA CYS A 90 7.78 -4.50 -6.45
C CYS A 90 6.67 -5.57 -6.57
N TRP A 91 5.39 -5.28 -6.31
CA TRP A 91 4.41 -6.36 -6.14
C TRP A 91 3.09 -6.07 -6.86
N HIS A 92 3.17 -5.76 -8.16
CA HIS A 92 2.05 -6.10 -9.04
C HIS A 92 2.09 -7.61 -9.29
N LEU A 93 1.18 -8.34 -8.66
CA LEU A 93 0.95 -9.75 -8.98
C LEU A 93 0.10 -9.81 -10.24
N ASP A 94 0.77 -9.91 -11.39
CA ASP A 94 0.11 -10.22 -12.67
C ASP A 94 -0.31 -11.69 -12.66
N LEU A 95 -1.41 -11.97 -11.96
CA LEU A 95 -2.00 -13.29 -11.83
C LEU A 95 -3.41 -13.27 -12.40
N SER A 96 -3.71 -14.24 -13.27
CA SER A 96 -5.09 -14.54 -13.63
C SER A 96 -5.85 -15.12 -12.43
N ALA A 97 -7.19 -15.01 -12.41
CA ALA A 97 -8.00 -15.59 -11.35
C ALA A 97 -7.73 -17.09 -11.08
N PRO A 98 -7.51 -17.95 -12.10
CA PRO A 98 -7.09 -19.34 -11.88
C PRO A 98 -5.70 -19.50 -11.22
N GLU A 99 -4.78 -18.57 -11.43
CA GLU A 99 -3.46 -18.57 -10.79
C GLU A 99 -3.55 -18.07 -9.35
N ALA A 100 -4.33 -17.00 -9.11
CA ALA A 100 -4.61 -16.51 -7.77
C ALA A 100 -5.29 -17.56 -6.89
N ARG A 101 -6.28 -18.31 -7.42
CA ARG A 101 -6.92 -19.45 -6.71
C ARG A 101 -5.94 -20.56 -6.34
N ARG A 102 -4.89 -20.78 -7.14
CA ARG A 102 -3.85 -21.78 -6.86
C ARG A 102 -2.84 -21.29 -5.83
N LEU A 103 -2.55 -19.99 -5.82
CA LEU A 103 -1.60 -19.37 -4.90
C LEU A 103 -2.20 -19.14 -3.50
N LEU A 104 -3.49 -18.82 -3.41
CA LEU A 104 -4.14 -18.47 -2.15
C LEU A 104 -3.94 -19.51 -1.03
N PRO A 105 -4.10 -20.83 -1.25
CA PRO A 105 -3.87 -21.84 -0.21
C PRO A 105 -2.40 -21.94 0.24
N VAL A 106 -1.45 -21.60 -0.64
CA VAL A 106 -0.01 -21.60 -0.30
C VAL A 106 0.29 -20.42 0.63
N LEU A 107 -0.28 -19.25 0.35
CA LEU A 107 -0.08 -18.06 1.18
C LEU A 107 -0.77 -18.18 2.54
N THR A 108 -1.99 -18.72 2.59
CA THR A 108 -2.71 -18.90 3.86
C THR A 108 -2.17 -20.07 4.69
N GLY A 109 -1.50 -21.03 4.06
CA GLY A 109 -0.81 -22.14 4.74
C GLY A 109 0.64 -21.85 5.12
N ALA A 110 1.20 -20.71 4.72
CA ALA A 110 2.57 -20.33 5.07
C ALA A 110 2.66 -20.04 6.57
N VAL A 111 3.71 -20.57 7.23
CA VAL A 111 4.02 -20.20 8.62
C VAL A 111 4.64 -18.81 8.59
N VAL A 112 3.90 -17.84 9.08
CA VAL A 112 4.35 -16.45 9.24
C VAL A 112 4.97 -16.31 10.62
N ASP A 113 6.08 -15.59 10.72
CA ASP A 113 6.62 -15.19 12.02
C ASP A 113 5.61 -14.24 12.69
N GLU A 114 4.90 -14.74 13.70
CA GLU A 114 3.86 -13.99 14.40
C GLU A 114 4.43 -12.95 15.38
N ASP A 115 5.70 -13.10 15.75
CA ASP A 115 6.40 -12.18 16.66
C ASP A 115 6.89 -10.92 15.93
N ASP A 116 6.96 -10.94 14.59
CA ASP A 116 7.21 -9.76 13.77
C ASP A 116 5.91 -9.14 13.21
N PRO A 117 5.42 -8.02 13.80
CA PRO A 117 4.20 -7.37 13.37
C PRO A 117 4.28 -6.84 11.93
N VAL A 118 5.47 -6.53 11.41
CA VAL A 118 5.66 -6.02 10.05
C VAL A 118 5.46 -7.14 9.03
N THR A 119 6.16 -8.27 9.21
CA THR A 119 5.99 -9.44 8.34
C THR A 119 4.53 -9.92 8.33
N ARG A 120 3.87 -9.96 9.49
CA ARG A 120 2.45 -10.30 9.59
C ARG A 120 1.54 -9.37 8.79
N ALA A 121 1.74 -8.06 8.87
CA ALA A 121 0.94 -7.07 8.13
C ALA A 121 1.13 -7.22 6.61
N LEU A 122 2.38 -7.44 6.17
CA LEU A 122 2.71 -7.67 4.76
C LEU A 122 2.07 -8.96 4.22
N CYS A 123 2.17 -10.06 4.97
CA CYS A 123 1.54 -11.34 4.60
C CYS A 123 0.02 -11.22 4.53
N ALA A 124 -0.61 -10.51 5.49
CA ALA A 124 -2.05 -10.29 5.49
C ALA A 124 -2.52 -9.43 4.29
N ARG A 125 -1.73 -8.43 3.90
CA ARG A 125 -1.98 -7.62 2.70
C ARG A 125 -1.86 -8.46 1.44
N LEU A 126 -0.79 -9.24 1.31
CA LEU A 126 -0.55 -10.13 0.17
C LEU A 126 -1.67 -11.17 0.00
N ALA A 127 -2.07 -11.83 1.09
CA ALA A 127 -3.15 -12.82 1.06
C ALA A 127 -4.48 -12.21 0.62
N ARG A 128 -4.78 -10.99 1.05
CA ARG A 128 -5.99 -10.25 0.67
C ARG A 128 -6.01 -9.88 -0.81
N GLN A 129 -4.89 -9.39 -1.33
CA GLN A 129 -4.76 -9.06 -2.76
C GLN A 129 -4.95 -10.30 -3.64
N VAL A 130 -4.34 -11.44 -3.27
CA VAL A 130 -4.53 -12.70 -4.00
C VAL A 130 -5.96 -13.21 -3.86
N ALA A 131 -6.62 -13.02 -2.71
CA ALA A 131 -8.01 -13.39 -2.53
C ALA A 131 -8.96 -12.57 -3.42
N ASN A 132 -8.70 -11.27 -3.61
CA ASN A 132 -9.49 -10.43 -4.52
C ASN A 132 -9.32 -10.87 -5.97
N LEU A 133 -8.08 -11.12 -6.41
CA LEU A 133 -7.80 -11.64 -7.76
C LEU A 133 -8.43 -13.01 -8.03
N ALA A 134 -8.66 -13.82 -6.99
CA ALA A 134 -9.23 -15.16 -7.09
C ALA A 134 -10.77 -15.18 -7.25
N GLN A 135 -11.46 -14.05 -7.10
CA GLN A 135 -12.92 -13.95 -7.28
C GLN A 135 -13.28 -14.07 -8.76
#